data_AF-A0A952S5F1-F1
#
_entry.id   AF-A0A952S5F1-F1
#
_cell.length_a   1.000
_cell.length_b   1.000
_cell.length_c   1.000
_cell.angle_alpha   90.00
_cell.angle_beta   90.00
_cell.angle_gamma   90.00
#
_symmetry.space_group_name_H-M   'P 1'
#
loop_
_entity.id
_entity.type
_entity.pdbx_description
1 polymer ?
#
loop_
_entity_poly.entity_id
_entity_poly.type
_entity_poly.pdbx_seq_one_letter_code
_entity_poly.pdbx_strand_id
1 'polypeptide(L)'
;MTDTKTQPAQQTDSLHGRDILCFSHDWTGDPLSKTHLMRILSRDNRILWINAIAIRMSRKLNLCGVVTKWKLLKTIKDVLPDEILARPKMGFPVPVGQWFRSEFKHIVDKYILRNRALERDIFDADHVKTLVAEYTAWESHDERQRSLVNFEIWQWKFFDSEVAQ
;
A
#
# COMPACT_ATOMS: atom_id res chain seq x y z
N MET A 1 4.71 22.72 -36.72
CA MET A 1 4.97 22.49 -35.28
C MET A 1 3.61 22.43 -34.61
N THR A 2 3.09 21.22 -34.47
CA THR A 2 1.75 20.94 -33.94
C THR A 2 1.83 20.78 -32.43
N ASP A 3 1.31 21.77 -31.70
CA ASP A 3 1.12 21.71 -30.25
C ASP A 3 0.18 20.56 -29.90
N THR A 4 0.78 19.51 -29.33
CA THR A 4 0.03 18.36 -28.83
C THR A 4 -0.46 18.73 -27.44
N LYS A 5 -1.69 19.24 -27.34
CA LYS A 5 -2.40 19.42 -26.08
C LYS A 5 -2.49 18.08 -25.37
N THR A 6 -1.70 17.91 -24.31
CA THR A 6 -1.87 16.87 -23.30
C THR A 6 -3.26 16.99 -22.71
N GLN A 7 -4.17 16.11 -23.13
CA GLN A 7 -5.49 15.99 -22.52
C GLN A 7 -5.32 15.46 -21.09
N PRO A 8 -5.95 16.06 -20.07
CA PRO A 8 -5.91 15.53 -18.72
C PRO A 8 -6.58 14.16 -18.71
N ALA A 9 -5.89 13.17 -18.16
CA ALA A 9 -6.40 11.82 -17.98
C ALA A 9 -7.76 11.88 -17.27
N GLN A 10 -8.82 11.45 -17.95
CA GLN A 10 -10.12 11.22 -17.34
C GLN A 10 -9.93 10.19 -16.22
N GLN A 11 -9.89 10.65 -14.99
CA GLN A 11 -9.88 9.82 -13.80
C GLN A 11 -11.28 9.22 -13.67
N THR A 12 -11.50 8.11 -14.38
CA THR A 12 -12.74 7.34 -14.29
C THR A 12 -12.93 6.86 -12.85
N ASP A 13 -14.13 7.06 -12.32
CA ASP A 13 -14.63 6.50 -11.06
C ASP A 13 -14.71 4.97 -11.16
N SER A 14 -13.53 4.34 -11.27
CA SER A 14 -13.35 3.05 -11.93
C SER A 14 -13.86 1.85 -11.15
N LEU A 15 -14.34 2.05 -9.92
CA LEU A 15 -14.69 0.97 -8.99
C LEU A 15 -16.08 1.11 -8.38
N HIS A 16 -16.99 1.93 -8.94
CA HIS A 16 -18.39 1.97 -8.48
C HIS A 16 -19.28 1.00 -9.27
N GLY A 17 -20.25 0.38 -8.58
CA GLY A 17 -21.25 -0.50 -9.21
C GLY A 17 -20.70 -1.83 -9.75
N ARG A 18 -19.51 -2.26 -9.30
CA ARG A 18 -18.87 -3.50 -9.77
C ARG A 18 -19.07 -4.65 -8.78
N ASP A 19 -19.06 -5.87 -9.33
CA ASP A 19 -18.96 -7.09 -8.54
C ASP A 19 -17.47 -7.35 -8.22
N ILE A 20 -17.15 -7.38 -6.92
CA ILE A 20 -15.77 -7.56 -6.43
C ILE A 20 -15.67 -8.91 -5.73
N LEU A 21 -14.82 -9.79 -6.26
CA LEU A 21 -14.49 -11.06 -5.62
C LEU A 21 -13.24 -10.88 -4.74
N CYS A 22 -13.40 -11.07 -3.42
CA CYS A 22 -12.31 -10.89 -2.46
C CYS A 22 -11.91 -12.22 -1.81
N PHE A 23 -10.69 -12.70 -2.10
CA PHE A 23 -10.10 -13.86 -1.42
C PHE A 23 -9.26 -13.42 -0.22
N SER A 24 -9.71 -13.74 0.99
CA SER A 24 -9.08 -13.28 2.23
C SER A 24 -9.15 -14.28 3.37
N HIS A 25 -8.45 -13.97 4.47
CA HIS A 25 -8.68 -14.61 5.76
C HIS A 25 -10.05 -14.24 6.34
N ASP A 26 -10.45 -14.97 7.40
CA ASP A 26 -11.64 -14.73 8.22
C ASP A 26 -11.94 -13.25 8.39
N TRP A 27 -13.21 -12.90 8.13
CA TRP A 27 -13.74 -11.56 8.36
C TRP A 27 -13.64 -11.13 9.83
N THR A 28 -13.71 -12.10 10.74
CA THR A 28 -13.67 -11.92 12.19
C THR A 28 -12.24 -11.86 12.76
N GLY A 29 -11.21 -12.09 11.94
CA GLY A 29 -9.82 -11.89 12.36
C GLY A 29 -9.47 -10.40 12.48
N ASP A 30 -8.25 -10.11 12.96
CA ASP A 30 -7.80 -8.73 13.12
C ASP A 30 -7.95 -7.95 11.80
N PRO A 31 -8.65 -6.80 11.81
CA PRO A 31 -8.95 -6.07 10.58
C PRO A 31 -7.68 -5.46 9.99
N LEU A 32 -7.23 -6.01 8.86
CA LEU A 32 -6.16 -5.41 8.06
C LEU A 32 -6.69 -4.28 7.18
N SER A 33 -5.78 -3.48 6.59
CA SER A 33 -6.12 -2.37 5.68
C SER A 33 -7.07 -2.78 4.55
N LYS A 34 -6.92 -4.00 4.02
CA LYS A 34 -7.84 -4.56 3.01
C LYS A 34 -9.28 -4.70 3.54
N THR A 35 -9.46 -5.08 4.81
CA THR A 35 -10.78 -5.27 5.41
C THR A 35 -11.47 -3.91 5.54
N HIS A 36 -10.72 -2.88 5.94
CA HIS A 36 -11.22 -1.51 5.96
C HIS A 36 -11.59 -1.00 4.56
N LEU A 37 -10.72 -1.19 3.56
CA LEU A 37 -10.99 -0.78 2.18
C LEU A 37 -12.21 -1.51 1.57
N MET A 38 -12.34 -2.82 1.78
CA MET A 38 -13.50 -3.57 1.28
C MET A 38 -14.80 -3.11 1.95
N ARG A 39 -14.77 -2.72 3.24
CA ARG A 39 -15.95 -2.15 3.91
C ARG A 39 -16.37 -0.79 3.35
N ILE A 40 -15.42 0.02 2.89
CA ILE A 40 -15.72 1.29 2.23
C ILE A 40 -16.31 1.00 0.85
N LEU A 41 -15.65 0.15 0.06
CA LEU A 41 -16.10 -0.18 -1.29
C LEU A 41 -17.46 -0.89 -1.30
N SER A 42 -17.81 -1.66 -0.28
CA SER A 42 -19.11 -2.36 -0.20
C SER A 42 -20.31 -1.42 -0.09
N ARG A 43 -20.09 -0.11 0.12
CA ARG A 43 -21.17 0.88 0.10
C ARG A 43 -21.79 1.00 -1.29
N ASP A 44 -20.95 0.93 -2.32
CA ASP A 44 -21.35 1.17 -3.72
C ASP A 44 -21.10 -0.06 -4.61
N ASN A 45 -20.65 -1.18 -4.03
CA ASN A 45 -20.26 -2.39 -4.76
C ASN A 45 -20.76 -3.66 -4.07
N ARG A 46 -21.03 -4.68 -4.87
CA ARG A 46 -21.35 -6.02 -4.37
C ARG A 46 -20.04 -6.77 -4.17
N ILE A 47 -19.73 -7.09 -2.91
CA ILE A 47 -18.48 -7.79 -2.58
C ILE A 47 -18.79 -9.20 -2.11
N LEU A 48 -18.29 -10.20 -2.84
CA LEU A 48 -18.28 -11.59 -2.40
C LEU A 48 -16.96 -11.88 -1.69
N TRP A 49 -17.03 -12.06 -0.36
CA TRP A 49 -15.86 -12.42 0.45
C TRP A 49 -15.73 -13.93 0.56
N ILE A 50 -14.67 -14.48 -0.01
CA ILE A 50 -14.36 -15.90 0.08
C ILE A 50 -13.24 -16.11 1.08
N ASN A 51 -13.56 -16.84 2.15
CA ASN A 51 -12.58 -17.27 3.12
C ASN A 51 -11.66 -18.33 2.50
N ALA A 52 -10.45 -17.92 2.15
CA ALA A 52 -9.50 -18.78 1.46
C ALA A 52 -8.55 -19.44 2.48
N ILE A 53 -9.01 -20.53 3.11
CA ILE A 53 -8.18 -21.43 3.94
C ILE A 53 -6.92 -21.87 3.18
N ALA A 54 -7.03 -22.01 1.86
CA ALA A 54 -5.90 -22.33 1.01
C ALA A 54 -4.72 -21.35 1.18
N ILE A 55 -4.95 -20.07 1.47
CA ILE A 55 -3.88 -19.08 1.71
C ILE A 55 -3.10 -19.40 3.01
N ARG A 56 -3.66 -20.21 3.92
CA ARG A 56 -3.03 -20.67 5.17
C ARG A 56 -2.19 -21.94 5.02
N MET A 57 -2.23 -22.61 3.85
CA MET A 57 -1.38 -23.79 3.63
C MET A 57 0.08 -23.38 3.36
N SER A 58 1.02 -24.27 3.71
CA SER A 58 2.46 -24.08 3.51
C SER A 58 2.79 -23.52 2.13
N ARG A 59 3.73 -22.56 2.06
CA ARG A 59 4.18 -21.93 0.80
C ARG A 59 4.57 -22.97 -0.25
N LYS A 60 5.19 -24.09 0.16
CA LYS A 60 5.56 -25.20 -0.73
C LYS A 60 4.36 -25.84 -1.45
N LEU A 61 3.18 -25.79 -0.83
CA LEU A 61 1.94 -26.37 -1.38
C LEU A 61 1.14 -25.37 -2.23
N ASN A 62 1.45 -24.08 -2.14
CA ASN A 62 0.68 -23.00 -2.78
C ASN A 62 1.46 -22.20 -3.83
N LEU A 63 2.73 -22.57 -4.05
CA LEU A 63 3.61 -22.01 -5.07
C LEU A 63 3.73 -23.01 -6.22
N CYS A 64 3.55 -22.52 -7.44
CA CYS A 64 3.96 -23.21 -8.65
C CYS A 64 4.76 -22.21 -9.47
N GLY A 65 6.10 -22.28 -9.39
CA GLY A 65 6.98 -21.23 -9.90
C GLY A 65 6.78 -19.90 -9.18
N VAL A 66 6.58 -18.81 -9.94
CA VAL A 66 6.29 -17.45 -9.41
C VAL A 66 4.81 -17.24 -9.05
N VAL A 67 3.93 -18.17 -9.40
CA VAL A 67 2.49 -18.04 -9.17
C VAL A 67 2.16 -18.40 -7.72
N THR A 68 1.80 -17.38 -6.95
CA THR A 68 1.32 -17.54 -5.57
C THR A 68 -0.18 -17.88 -5.58
N LYS A 69 -0.64 -18.73 -4.66
CA LYS A 69 -2.05 -19.19 -4.54
C LYS A 69 -2.51 -20.12 -5.68
N TRP A 70 -1.59 -20.87 -6.28
CA TRP A 70 -1.87 -21.74 -7.43
C TRP A 70 -3.04 -22.72 -7.20
N LYS A 71 -3.12 -23.36 -6.03
CA LYS A 71 -4.22 -24.27 -5.69
C LYS A 71 -5.59 -23.57 -5.68
N LEU A 72 -5.65 -22.35 -5.13
CA LEU A 72 -6.89 -21.56 -5.11
C LEU A 72 -7.35 -21.27 -6.54
N LEU A 73 -6.43 -20.82 -7.42
CA LEU A 73 -6.73 -20.53 -8.82
C LEU A 73 -7.20 -21.77 -9.57
N LYS A 74 -6.61 -22.94 -9.29
CA LYS A 74 -7.02 -24.21 -9.90
C LYS A 74 -8.44 -24.61 -9.50
N THR A 75 -8.84 -24.40 -8.24
CA THR A 75 -10.18 -24.78 -7.74
C THR A 75 -11.28 -23.85 -8.28
N ILE A 76 -10.97 -22.58 -8.54
CA ILE A 76 -11.94 -21.60 -9.03
C ILE A 76 -11.91 -21.42 -10.55
N LYS A 77 -11.11 -22.23 -11.27
CA LYS A 77 -10.91 -22.08 -12.71
C LYS A 77 -12.23 -22.15 -13.48
N ASP A 78 -13.16 -22.99 -13.05
CA ASP A 78 -14.45 -23.18 -13.72
C ASP A 78 -15.47 -22.06 -13.36
N VAL A 79 -15.11 -21.16 -12.45
CA VAL A 79 -15.98 -20.07 -11.96
C VAL A 79 -15.55 -18.70 -12.52
N LEU A 80 -14.27 -18.53 -12.81
CA LEU A 80 -13.70 -17.26 -13.27
C LEU A 80 -13.26 -17.33 -14.73
N PRO A 81 -13.45 -16.26 -15.52
CA PRO A 81 -12.90 -16.17 -16.87
C PRO A 81 -11.38 -16.31 -16.90
N ASP A 82 -10.84 -16.91 -17.96
CA ASP A 82 -9.40 -17.15 -18.12
C ASP A 82 -8.58 -15.85 -18.08
N GLU A 83 -9.16 -14.71 -18.48
CA GLU A 83 -8.52 -13.39 -18.41
C GLU A 83 -8.22 -12.96 -16.97
N ILE A 84 -9.08 -13.32 -16.01
CA ILE A 84 -8.88 -13.02 -14.59
C ILE A 84 -7.82 -13.95 -13.99
N LEU A 85 -7.81 -15.22 -14.41
CA LEU A 85 -6.86 -16.22 -13.94
C LEU A 85 -5.44 -15.97 -14.44
N ALA A 86 -5.30 -15.46 -15.67
CA ALA A 86 -4.02 -15.12 -16.28
C ALA A 86 -3.46 -13.76 -15.83
N ARG A 87 -4.29 -12.93 -15.17
CA ARG A 87 -3.88 -11.59 -14.74
C ARG A 87 -2.74 -11.67 -13.70
N PRO A 88 -1.62 -10.96 -13.90
CA PRO A 88 -0.55 -10.92 -12.91
C PRO A 88 -1.05 -10.31 -11.60
N LYS A 89 -0.44 -10.74 -10.49
CA LYS A 89 -0.76 -10.19 -9.17
C LYS A 89 -0.43 -8.70 -9.15
N MET A 90 -1.48 -7.88 -9.23
CA MET A 90 -1.37 -6.45 -9.01
C MET A 90 -1.49 -6.18 -7.51
N GLY A 91 -0.51 -5.47 -6.96
CA GLY A 91 -0.68 -4.84 -5.66
C GLY A 91 -1.72 -3.72 -5.73
N PHE A 92 -1.95 -3.05 -4.62
CA PHE A 92 -2.53 -1.71 -4.62
C PHE A 92 -1.36 -0.74 -4.52
N PRO A 93 -0.75 -0.31 -5.63
CA PRO A 93 0.31 0.69 -5.58
C PRO A 93 -0.31 1.97 -5.04
N VAL A 94 0.14 2.37 -3.86
CA VAL A 94 -0.24 3.64 -3.26
C VAL A 94 0.88 4.62 -3.64
N PRO A 95 0.57 5.81 -4.21
CA PRO A 95 1.58 6.75 -4.68
C PRO A 95 2.18 7.52 -3.51
N VAL A 96 2.82 6.81 -2.59
CA VAL A 96 3.34 7.35 -1.32
C VAL A 96 4.38 8.44 -1.58
N GLY A 97 5.24 8.29 -2.59
CA GLY A 97 6.18 9.34 -2.97
C GLY A 97 5.51 10.60 -3.50
N GLN A 98 4.44 10.48 -4.29
CA GLN A 98 3.68 11.66 -4.72
C GLN A 98 3.05 12.38 -3.52
N TRP A 99 2.44 11.62 -2.62
CA TRP A 99 1.83 12.10 -1.39
C TRP A 99 2.81 12.85 -0.50
N PHE A 100 4.00 12.30 -0.27
CA PHE A 100 5.03 12.97 0.52
C PHE A 100 5.64 14.19 -0.17
N ARG A 101 5.51 14.32 -1.49
CA ARG A 101 5.93 15.53 -2.23
C ARG A 101 4.87 16.63 -2.25
N SER A 102 3.59 16.28 -2.13
CA SER A 102 2.48 17.23 -2.18
C SER A 102 1.72 17.29 -0.84
N GLU A 103 0.60 16.60 -0.76
CA GLU A 103 -0.43 16.73 0.28
C GLU A 103 0.10 16.42 1.68
N PHE A 104 1.06 15.49 1.77
CA PHE A 104 1.62 15.00 3.02
C PHE A 104 3.07 15.42 3.26
N LYS A 105 3.59 16.40 2.50
CA LYS A 105 4.94 16.94 2.74
C LYS A 105 5.12 17.44 4.18
N HIS A 106 4.08 18.05 4.75
CA HIS A 106 4.06 18.53 6.13
C HIS A 106 4.29 17.41 7.16
N ILE A 107 3.92 16.16 6.86
CA ILE A 107 4.16 15.00 7.75
C ILE A 107 5.66 14.69 7.79
N VAL A 108 6.31 14.65 6.63
CA VAL A 108 7.76 14.45 6.52
C VAL A 108 8.49 15.55 7.29
N ASP A 109 8.12 16.81 7.06
CA ASP A 109 8.75 17.95 7.73
C ASP A 109 8.54 17.88 9.26
N LYS A 110 7.36 17.48 9.72
CA LYS A 110 7.04 17.38 11.14
C LYS A 110 7.79 16.25 11.84
N TYR A 111 7.72 15.03 11.31
CA TYR A 111 8.22 13.85 12.01
C TYR A 111 9.70 13.60 11.77
N ILE A 112 10.25 13.96 10.60
CA ILE A 112 11.65 13.70 10.25
C ILE A 112 12.53 14.93 10.48
N LEU A 113 12.10 16.12 10.05
CA LEU A 113 12.98 17.31 10.07
C LEU A 113 12.87 18.18 11.33
N ARG A 114 11.73 18.15 12.03
CA ARG A 114 11.48 19.03 13.19
C ARG A 114 11.42 18.32 14.54
N ASN A 115 11.21 17.02 14.57
CA ASN A 115 11.09 16.26 15.82
C ASN A 115 12.48 15.84 16.33
N ARG A 116 12.53 15.18 17.50
CA ARG A 116 13.73 14.54 18.08
C ARG A 116 14.42 13.54 17.14
N ALA A 117 13.83 13.21 15.99
CA ALA A 117 14.39 12.34 14.96
C ALA A 117 15.88 12.60 14.70
N LEU A 118 16.27 13.87 14.53
CA LEU A 118 17.67 14.26 14.26
C LEU A 118 18.54 14.33 15.54
N GLU A 119 17.91 14.39 16.72
CA GLU A 119 18.58 14.48 18.03
C GLU A 119 18.86 13.10 18.65
N ARG A 120 18.25 12.05 18.09
CA ARG A 120 18.36 10.67 18.59
C ARG A 120 19.70 10.00 18.30
N ASP A 121 20.54 10.59 17.44
CA ASP A 121 21.82 10.04 17.01
C ASP A 121 21.73 8.62 16.41
N ILE A 122 20.55 8.25 15.90
CA ILE A 122 20.32 6.96 15.23
C ILE A 122 20.73 7.04 13.75
N PHE A 123 20.54 8.22 13.14
CA PHE A 123 20.88 8.49 11.75
C PHE A 123 21.69 9.77 11.65
N ASP A 124 22.55 9.83 10.63
CA ASP A 124 23.23 11.07 10.24
C ASP A 124 22.18 12.11 9.78
N ALA A 125 22.10 13.20 10.54
CA ALA A 125 21.08 14.22 10.34
C ALA A 125 21.21 14.92 8.98
N ASP A 126 22.43 15.12 8.48
CA ASP A 126 22.67 15.82 7.23
C ASP A 126 22.43 14.89 6.04
N HIS A 127 22.74 13.61 6.19
CA HIS A 127 22.34 12.59 5.21
C HIS A 127 20.82 12.47 5.11
N VAL A 128 20.09 12.48 6.23
CA VAL A 128 18.62 12.44 6.24
C VAL A 128 18.00 13.65 5.57
N LYS A 129 18.50 14.88 5.85
CA LYS A 129 18.04 16.10 5.18
C LYS A 129 18.27 16.03 3.67
N THR A 130 19.44 15.56 3.25
CA THR A 130 19.80 15.39 1.84
C THR A 130 18.86 14.40 1.17
N LEU A 131 18.60 13.27 1.83
CA LEU A 131 17.67 12.25 1.36
C LEU A 131 16.26 12.83 1.20
N VAL A 132 15.74 13.59 2.17
CA VAL A 132 14.42 14.24 2.04
C VAL A 132 14.38 15.25 0.89
N ALA A 133 15.47 16.00 0.67
CA ALA A 133 15.57 16.98 -0.41
C ALA A 133 15.62 16.33 -1.81
N GLU A 134 16.48 15.31 -2.00
CA GLU A 134 16.63 14.57 -3.26
C GLU A 134 15.33 13.89 -3.70
N TYR A 135 14.55 13.41 -2.74
CA TYR A 135 13.26 12.77 -2.98
C TYR A 135 12.18 13.73 -3.47
N THR A 136 12.29 15.01 -3.10
CA THR A 136 11.39 16.02 -3.65
C THR A 136 11.60 16.17 -5.16
N ALA A 137 12.78 15.78 -5.67
CA ALA A 137 13.18 15.91 -7.07
C ALA A 137 13.03 14.64 -7.93
N TRP A 138 12.99 13.42 -7.36
CA TRP A 138 13.03 12.16 -8.14
C TRP A 138 12.01 11.08 -7.69
N GLU A 139 11.46 10.33 -8.65
CA GLU A 139 10.36 9.35 -8.46
C GLU A 139 10.76 7.96 -7.92
N SER A 140 12.05 7.65 -7.77
CA SER A 140 12.52 6.26 -7.66
C SER A 140 12.78 5.74 -6.25
N HIS A 141 12.57 6.54 -5.21
CA HIS A 141 13.08 6.20 -3.88
C HIS A 141 12.03 5.95 -2.78
N ASP A 142 10.73 5.95 -3.11
CA ASP A 142 9.56 5.88 -2.22
C ASP A 142 9.67 4.96 -0.99
N GLU A 143 10.32 3.79 -1.12
CA GLU A 143 10.41 2.81 -0.05
C GLU A 143 11.24 3.28 1.16
N ARG A 144 12.37 3.98 0.97
CA ARG A 144 13.22 4.38 2.12
C ARG A 144 12.60 5.54 2.89
N GLN A 145 12.03 6.54 2.22
CA GLN A 145 11.32 7.63 2.88
C GLN A 145 10.10 7.11 3.64
N ARG A 146 9.32 6.20 3.04
CA ARG A 146 8.23 5.52 3.75
C ARG A 146 8.72 4.77 4.98
N SER A 147 9.85 4.08 4.88
CA SER A 147 10.45 3.37 6.01
C SER A 147 10.88 4.32 7.11
N LEU A 148 11.50 5.45 6.75
CA LEU A 148 11.94 6.49 7.68
C LEU A 148 10.75 7.16 8.39
N VAL A 149 9.69 7.55 7.65
CA VAL A 149 8.47 8.10 8.24
C VAL A 149 7.83 7.08 9.20
N ASN A 150 7.71 5.82 8.79
CA ASN A 150 7.14 4.78 9.66
C ASN A 150 8.00 4.55 10.91
N PHE A 151 9.31 4.57 10.76
CA PHE A 151 10.24 4.44 11.88
C PHE A 151 10.09 5.60 12.86
N GLU A 152 10.03 6.84 12.38
CA GLU A 152 9.85 8.00 13.25
C GLU A 152 8.47 8.03 13.94
N ILE A 153 7.41 7.62 13.24
CA ILE A 153 6.09 7.46 13.85
C ILE A 153 6.13 6.39 14.96
N TRP A 154 6.86 5.30 14.76
CA TRP A 154 7.05 4.26 15.78
C TRP A 154 7.86 4.78 16.97
N GLN A 155 8.98 5.46 16.74
CA GLN A 155 9.77 6.09 17.79
C GLN A 155 8.93 7.06 18.63
N TRP A 156 8.18 7.94 17.95
CA TRP A 156 7.30 8.88 18.61
C TRP A 156 6.24 8.16 19.47
N LYS A 157 5.57 7.14 18.91
CA LYS A 157 4.46 6.45 19.56
C LYS A 157 4.86 5.54 20.72
N PHE A 158 6.10 5.04 20.74
CA PHE A 158 6.51 4.06 21.75
C PHE A 158 7.58 4.59 22.71
N PHE A 159 8.36 5.60 22.32
CA PHE A 159 9.44 6.13 23.15
C PHE A 159 9.24 7.59 23.54
N ASP A 160 8.56 8.40 22.74
CA ASP A 160 8.30 9.81 23.10
C ASP A 160 6.96 10.03 23.78
N SER A 161 5.91 9.31 23.35
CA SER A 161 4.55 9.53 23.87
C SER A 161 4.30 8.94 25.27
N GLU A 162 5.27 8.24 25.86
CA GLU A 162 5.26 7.92 27.30
C GLU A 162 5.83 9.05 28.18
N VAL A 163 6.44 10.10 27.59
CA VAL A 163 7.06 11.22 28.33
C VAL A 163 6.13 12.45 28.39
N ALA A 164 4.85 12.31 28.02
CA ALA A 164 3.83 13.36 28.09
C ALA A 164 2.78 13.06 29.18
N GLN A 165 3.23 12.68 30.38
CA GLN A 165 2.46 12.77 31.62
C GLN A 165 3.15 13.72 32.60
#